data_AF-A0A7J7NS97-F1
#
_entry.id   AF-A0A7J7NS97-F1
#
_cell.length_a   1.000
_cell.length_b   1.000
_cell.length_c   1.000
_cell.angle_alpha   90.00
_cell.angle_beta   90.00
_cell.angle_gamma   90.00
#
_symmetry.space_group_name_H-M   'P 1'
#
loop_
_entity.id
_entity.type
_entity.pdbx_description
1 polymer ?
#
loop_
_entity_poly.entity_id
_entity_poly.type
_entity_poly.pdbx_seq_one_letter_code
_entity_poly.pdbx_strand_id
1 'polypeptide(L)'
;LARGISPYKIKPQFDEPYLSTSLQDFWGERWNLIVPSLLRPIVYYPIRTASTNILGKRFGLILGVGMTFVVSGLMHEFFWYYFMGVKPTWEVTMFFVLHNFCLALEIIVKKVVESRWRLHPAISRVLTIGFMMITGSRLFFPQIIRYCVDERMIQECDHLFRFVRDNDLPCFRT
;
A
#
# COMPACT_ATOMS: atom_id res chain seq x y z
N LEU A 1 1.61 11.79 29.49
CA LEU A 1 1.73 10.65 30.43
C LEU A 1 0.67 9.62 30.07
N ALA A 2 1.06 8.54 29.37
CA ALA A 2 0.38 7.23 29.31
C ALA A 2 1.14 6.33 28.30
N ARG A 3 2.32 5.83 28.70
CA ARG A 3 2.96 4.71 28.02
C ARG A 3 2.42 3.43 28.66
N GLY A 4 1.37 2.88 28.06
CA GLY A 4 0.72 1.66 28.51
C GLY A 4 0.83 0.53 27.48
N ILE A 5 1.71 -0.43 27.78
CA ILE A 5 1.52 -1.89 27.63
C ILE A 5 1.44 -2.48 26.21
N SER A 6 2.60 -2.83 25.67
CA SER A 6 2.84 -4.14 25.01
C SER A 6 4.35 -4.45 25.05
N PRO A 7 4.80 -5.60 25.56
CA PRO A 7 6.21 -6.02 25.50
C PRO A 7 6.66 -6.32 24.06
N TYR A 8 5.71 -6.40 23.13
CA TYR A 8 5.97 -6.47 21.71
C TYR A 8 5.94 -5.04 21.17
N LYS A 9 7.12 -4.49 20.82
CA LYS A 9 7.18 -3.29 19.99
C LYS A 9 6.58 -3.63 18.62
N ILE A 10 5.27 -3.50 18.49
CA ILE A 10 4.58 -3.57 17.20
C ILE A 10 5.15 -2.43 16.37
N LYS A 11 5.80 -2.76 15.25
CA LYS A 11 6.28 -1.72 14.33
C LYS A 11 5.08 -0.89 13.88
N PRO A 12 5.16 0.45 13.91
CA PRO A 12 4.08 1.29 13.43
C PRO A 12 3.77 0.95 11.97
N GLN A 13 2.50 0.93 11.60
CA GLN A 13 2.09 0.63 10.22
C GLN A 13 2.55 1.73 9.25
N PHE A 14 2.57 2.98 9.71
CA PHE A 14 3.05 4.14 8.97
C PHE A 14 4.06 4.91 9.83
N ASP A 15 5.17 5.35 9.23
CA ASP A 15 6.21 6.13 9.90
C ASP A 15 6.41 7.46 9.17
N GLU A 16 5.56 8.44 9.51
CA GLU A 16 5.58 9.81 8.97
C GLU A 16 5.79 9.88 7.44
N PRO A 17 4.90 9.28 6.62
CA PRO A 17 5.10 9.14 5.18
C PRO A 17 5.23 10.49 4.43
N TYR A 18 4.69 11.57 5.00
CA TYR A 18 4.81 12.94 4.47
C TYR A 18 6.24 13.51 4.56
N LEU A 19 7.12 12.92 5.37
CA LEU A 19 8.54 13.31 5.44
C LEU A 19 9.41 12.62 4.38
N SER A 20 8.84 11.74 3.56
CA SER A 20 9.61 10.97 2.58
C SER A 20 10.32 11.86 1.56
N THR A 21 11.63 11.67 1.43
CA THR A 21 12.45 12.40 0.45
C THR A 21 12.61 11.65 -0.87
N SER A 22 12.10 10.42 -0.96
CA SER A 22 12.16 9.57 -2.16
C SER A 22 11.07 8.51 -2.16
N LEU A 23 10.76 7.94 -3.34
CA LEU A 23 9.81 6.82 -3.43
C LEU A 23 10.35 5.60 -2.69
N GLN A 24 11.66 5.41 -2.69
CA GLN A 24 12.30 4.33 -1.94
C GLN A 24 12.09 4.47 -0.43
N ASP A 25 12.25 5.69 0.10
CA ASP A 25 12.03 5.98 1.52
C ASP A 25 10.55 5.83 1.89
N PHE A 26 9.65 6.31 1.01
CA PHE A 26 8.21 6.15 1.20
C PHE A 26 7.80 4.67 1.27
N TRP A 27 8.06 3.88 0.21
CA TRP A 27 7.60 2.49 0.13
C TRP A 27 8.42 1.50 0.95
N GLY A 28 9.67 1.83 1.27
CA GLY A 28 10.58 0.93 1.97
C GLY A 28 10.51 1.03 3.50
N GLU A 29 10.38 2.26 4.02
CA GLU A 29 10.61 2.53 5.45
C GLU A 29 9.44 3.26 6.12
N ARG A 30 8.49 3.83 5.36
CA ARG A 30 7.47 4.74 5.93
C ARG A 30 6.03 4.37 5.65
N TRP A 31 5.76 3.65 4.57
CA TRP A 31 4.41 3.32 4.13
C TRP A 31 4.08 1.85 4.33
N ASN A 32 3.05 1.60 5.14
CA ASN A 32 2.42 0.29 5.34
C ASN A 32 3.41 -0.84 5.65
N LEU A 33 4.31 -0.64 6.62
CA LEU A 33 5.46 -1.52 6.92
C LEU A 33 5.11 -3.00 7.18
N ILE A 34 3.87 -3.27 7.58
CA ILE A 34 3.35 -4.62 7.79
C ILE A 34 3.23 -5.38 6.46
N VAL A 35 2.75 -4.73 5.39
CA VAL A 35 2.51 -5.40 4.10
C VAL A 35 3.80 -5.89 3.45
N PRO A 36 4.88 -5.08 3.30
CA PRO A 36 6.18 -5.58 2.86
C PRO A 36 6.75 -6.67 3.77
N SER A 37 6.48 -6.61 5.08
CA SER A 37 6.96 -7.64 6.02
C SER A 37 6.30 -9.01 5.80
N LEU A 38 5.04 -9.03 5.36
CA LEU A 38 4.31 -10.26 5.00
C LEU A 38 4.64 -10.72 3.58
N LEU A 39 4.74 -9.80 2.62
CA LEU A 39 5.04 -10.15 1.24
C LEU A 39 6.49 -10.60 1.05
N ARG A 40 7.42 -10.21 1.94
CA ARG A 40 8.83 -10.68 1.89
C ARG A 40 8.95 -12.21 1.96
N PRO A 41 8.43 -12.90 3.00
CA PRO A 41 8.44 -14.36 3.07
C PRO A 41 7.52 -15.04 2.07
N ILE A 42 6.36 -14.45 1.78
CA ILE A 42 5.32 -15.11 0.97
C ILE A 42 5.62 -15.01 -0.53
N VAL A 43 6.18 -13.89 -0.99
CA VAL A 43 6.30 -13.57 -2.42
C VAL A 43 7.74 -13.30 -2.82
N TYR A 44 8.42 -12.39 -2.13
CA TYR A 44 9.74 -11.94 -2.54
C TYR A 44 10.80 -13.04 -2.49
N TYR A 45 10.96 -13.73 -1.35
CA TYR A 45 11.97 -14.79 -1.20
C TYR A 45 11.76 -15.99 -2.15
N PRO A 46 10.56 -16.57 -2.29
CA PRO A 46 10.37 -17.71 -3.19
C PRO A 46 10.63 -17.31 -4.65
N ILE A 47 10.10 -16.16 -5.10
CA ILE A 47 10.29 -15.68 -6.48
C ILE A 47 11.75 -15.35 -6.74
N ARG A 48 12.39 -14.63 -5.83
CA ARG A 48 13.82 -14.31 -5.95
C ARG A 48 14.66 -15.58 -6.03
N THR A 49 14.39 -16.59 -5.21
CA THR A 49 15.17 -17.82 -5.17
C THR A 49 15.00 -18.61 -6.48
N ALA A 50 13.76 -18.81 -6.92
CA ALA A 50 13.45 -19.47 -8.18
C ALA A 50 14.09 -18.73 -9.37
N SER A 51 13.90 -17.41 -9.45
CA SER A 51 14.45 -16.60 -10.55
C SER A 51 15.98 -16.47 -10.50
N THR A 52 16.59 -16.48 -9.32
CA THR A 52 18.06 -16.45 -9.18
C THR A 52 18.69 -17.72 -9.73
N ASN A 53 18.05 -18.87 -9.51
CA ASN A 53 18.53 -20.16 -9.99
C ASN A 53 18.46 -20.28 -11.52
N ILE A 54 17.54 -19.56 -12.17
CA ILE A 54 17.30 -19.64 -13.63
C ILE A 54 18.02 -18.50 -14.39
N LEU A 55 17.88 -17.26 -13.91
CA LEU A 55 18.23 -16.03 -14.63
C LEU A 55 19.38 -15.25 -13.97
N GLY A 56 19.89 -15.73 -12.85
CA GLY A 56 20.98 -15.11 -12.10
C GLY A 56 20.53 -14.06 -11.07
N LYS A 57 21.47 -13.68 -10.20
CA LYS A 57 21.21 -12.90 -8.97
C LYS A 57 20.58 -11.51 -9.20
N ARG A 58 20.97 -10.82 -10.28
CA ARG A 58 20.44 -9.46 -10.59
C ARG A 58 18.99 -9.52 -11.05
N PHE A 59 18.68 -10.42 -11.98
CA PHE A 59 17.32 -10.61 -12.48
C PHE A 59 16.39 -11.15 -11.40
N GLY A 60 16.86 -12.07 -10.55
CA GLY A 60 16.07 -12.57 -9.42
C GLY A 60 15.68 -11.47 -8.42
N LEU A 61 16.54 -10.47 -8.22
CA LEU A 61 16.22 -9.30 -7.39
C LEU A 61 15.14 -8.42 -8.03
N ILE A 62 15.29 -8.07 -9.31
CA ILE A 62 14.33 -7.22 -10.04
C ILE A 62 12.97 -7.91 -10.13
N LEU A 63 12.94 -9.19 -10.48
CA LEU A 63 11.71 -9.98 -10.56
C LEU A 63 11.05 -10.14 -9.20
N GLY A 64 11.82 -10.41 -8.13
CA GLY A 64 11.28 -10.51 -6.78
C GLY A 64 10.58 -9.23 -6.32
N VAL A 65 11.21 -8.07 -6.53
CA VAL A 65 10.61 -6.77 -6.19
C VAL A 65 9.38 -6.50 -7.07
N GLY A 66 9.50 -6.68 -8.39
CA GLY A 66 8.39 -6.44 -9.31
C GLY A 66 7.16 -7.28 -9.01
N MET A 67 7.35 -8.58 -8.78
CA MET A 67 6.25 -9.48 -8.44
C MET A 67 5.62 -9.17 -7.09
N THR A 68 6.40 -8.67 -6.13
CA THR A 68 5.86 -8.24 -4.83
C THR A 68 4.88 -7.08 -4.98
N PHE A 69 5.19 -6.11 -5.85
CA PHE A 69 4.27 -5.00 -6.15
C PHE A 69 3.05 -5.44 -6.95
N VAL A 70 3.21 -6.35 -7.91
CA VAL A 70 2.08 -6.94 -8.67
C VAL A 70 1.13 -7.68 -7.73
N VAL A 71 1.65 -8.58 -6.88
CA VAL A 71 0.83 -9.33 -5.92
C VAL A 71 0.18 -8.38 -4.91
N SER A 72 0.87 -7.32 -4.48
CA SER A 72 0.27 -6.29 -3.63
C SER A 72 -0.92 -5.61 -4.33
N GLY A 73 -0.79 -5.21 -5.61
CA GLY A 73 -1.88 -4.61 -6.37
C GLY A 73 -3.08 -5.55 -6.54
N LEU A 74 -2.80 -6.82 -6.89
CA LEU A 74 -3.82 -7.86 -7.01
C LEU A 74 -4.56 -8.10 -5.69
N MET A 75 -3.84 -8.09 -4.56
CA MET A 75 -4.48 -8.20 -3.25
C MET A 75 -5.43 -7.03 -2.97
N HIS A 76 -5.07 -5.80 -3.37
CA HIS A 76 -5.96 -4.65 -3.21
C HIS A 76 -7.22 -4.79 -4.07
N GLU A 77 -7.09 -5.25 -5.31
CA GLU A 77 -8.26 -5.52 -6.16
C GLU A 77 -9.13 -6.66 -5.63
N PHE A 78 -8.50 -7.72 -5.12
CA PHE A 78 -9.20 -8.81 -4.45
C PHE A 78 -9.99 -8.32 -3.24
N PHE A 79 -9.38 -7.47 -2.40
CA PHE A 79 -10.06 -6.89 -1.25
C PHE A 79 -11.24 -6.01 -1.66
N TRP A 80 -11.10 -5.18 -2.70
CA TRP A 80 -12.21 -4.35 -3.16
C TRP A 80 -13.32 -5.14 -3.83
N TYR A 81 -12.97 -6.19 -4.57
CA TYR A 81 -13.96 -7.09 -5.15
C TYR A 81 -14.73 -7.86 -4.08
N TYR A 82 -14.02 -8.44 -3.11
CA TYR A 82 -14.64 -9.29 -2.10
C TYR A 82 -15.39 -8.50 -1.03
N PHE A 83 -14.77 -7.45 -0.48
CA PHE A 83 -15.37 -6.68 0.62
C PHE A 83 -16.30 -5.57 0.15
N MET A 84 -16.02 -4.95 -1.01
CA MET A 84 -16.82 -3.82 -1.50
C MET A 84 -17.70 -4.16 -2.70
N GLY A 85 -17.60 -5.39 -3.25
CA GLY A 85 -18.35 -5.81 -4.43
C GLY A 85 -17.99 -5.05 -5.70
N VAL A 86 -16.81 -4.42 -5.73
CA VAL A 86 -16.34 -3.57 -6.84
C VAL A 86 -15.65 -4.43 -7.89
N LYS A 87 -16.05 -4.31 -9.15
CA LYS A 87 -15.40 -5.07 -10.23
C LYS A 87 -13.91 -4.69 -10.35
N PRO A 88 -13.00 -5.66 -10.54
CA PRO A 88 -11.58 -5.37 -10.72
C PRO A 88 -11.37 -4.59 -12.02
N THR A 89 -10.97 -3.33 -11.91
CA THR A 89 -10.74 -2.42 -13.04
C THR A 89 -9.28 -2.34 -13.45
N TRP A 90 -8.38 -3.04 -12.76
CA TRP A 90 -6.93 -3.03 -12.99
C TRP A 90 -6.23 -1.69 -12.72
N GLU A 91 -6.98 -0.61 -12.44
CA GLU A 91 -6.44 0.74 -12.19
C GLU A 91 -5.48 0.74 -10.98
N VAL A 92 -5.78 -0.06 -9.96
CA VAL A 92 -4.97 -0.19 -8.73
C VAL A 92 -3.71 -0.97 -8.98
N THR A 93 -3.80 -2.11 -9.65
CA THR A 93 -2.62 -2.89 -10.00
C THR A 93 -1.69 -2.07 -10.89
N MET A 94 -2.25 -1.30 -11.84
CA MET A 94 -1.48 -0.34 -12.64
C MET A 94 -0.79 0.73 -11.77
N PHE A 95 -1.46 1.27 -10.76
CA PHE A 95 -0.84 2.19 -9.80
C PHE A 95 0.39 1.56 -9.12
N PHE A 96 0.28 0.35 -8.58
CA PHE A 96 1.40 -0.32 -7.91
C PHE A 96 2.54 -0.67 -8.88
N VAL A 97 2.22 -1.13 -10.10
CA VAL A 97 3.21 -1.43 -11.14
C VAL A 97 3.95 -0.17 -11.58
N LEU A 98 3.25 0.95 -11.79
CA LEU A 98 3.84 2.23 -12.14
C LEU A 98 4.79 2.73 -11.04
N HIS A 99 4.36 2.66 -9.77
CA HIS A 99 5.21 3.06 -8.65
C HIS A 99 6.46 2.19 -8.53
N ASN A 100 6.32 0.87 -8.74
CA ASN A 100 7.45 -0.04 -8.77
C ASN A 100 8.44 0.31 -9.89
N PHE A 101 7.94 0.64 -11.08
CA PHE A 101 8.78 1.06 -12.20
C PHE A 101 9.51 2.37 -11.90
N CYS A 102 8.80 3.37 -11.38
CA CYS A 102 9.41 4.64 -10.97
C CYS A 102 10.44 4.47 -9.85
N LEU A 103 10.16 3.60 -8.87
CA LEU A 103 11.11 3.24 -7.81
C LEU A 103 12.37 2.58 -8.37
N ALA A 104 12.22 1.62 -9.29
CA ALA A 104 13.35 0.95 -9.93
C ALA A 104 14.20 1.94 -10.73
N LEU A 105 13.57 2.84 -11.49
CA LEU A 105 14.26 3.93 -12.17
C LEU A 105 15.00 4.85 -11.19
N GLU A 106 14.37 5.23 -10.08
CA GLU A 106 15.00 6.07 -9.07
C GLU A 106 16.27 5.43 -8.50
N ILE A 107 16.22 4.12 -8.20
CA ILE A 107 17.37 3.36 -7.71
C ILE A 107 18.50 3.31 -8.76
N ILE A 108 18.16 3.07 -10.04
CA ILE A 108 19.15 3.04 -11.13
C ILE A 108 19.78 4.41 -11.32
N VAL A 109 18.98 5.47 -11.37
CA VAL A 109 19.47 6.86 -11.51
C VAL A 109 20.37 7.22 -10.33
N LYS A 110 19.95 6.95 -9.08
CA LYS A 110 20.78 7.20 -7.90
C LYS A 110 22.12 6.46 -7.94
N LYS A 111 22.11 5.24 -8.50
CA LYS A 111 23.32 4.42 -8.64
C LYS A 111 24.25 4.91 -9.76
N VAL A 112 23.70 5.42 -10.86
CA VAL A 112 24.47 5.95 -12.00
C VAL A 112 25.01 7.35 -11.72
N VAL A 113 24.27 8.17 -10.95
CA VAL A 113 24.59 9.58 -10.71
C VAL A 113 25.63 9.79 -9.58
N GLU A 114 26.11 8.71 -8.93
CA GLU A 114 27.15 8.69 -7.88
C GLU A 114 27.43 10.06 -7.23
N SER A 115 26.51 10.51 -6.37
CA SER A 115 26.62 11.71 -5.53
C SER A 115 26.86 13.08 -6.19
N ARG A 116 27.09 13.17 -7.52
CA ARG A 116 27.49 14.43 -8.16
C ARG A 116 26.38 15.48 -8.18
N TRP A 117 25.12 15.05 -8.16
CA TRP A 117 23.94 15.90 -8.15
C TRP A 117 22.98 15.46 -7.05
N ARG A 118 23.28 15.85 -5.80
CA ARG A 118 22.32 15.69 -4.70
C ARG A 118 21.25 16.78 -4.82
N LEU A 119 20.06 16.38 -5.28
CA LEU A 119 18.88 17.25 -5.20
C LEU A 119 18.64 17.65 -3.75
N HIS A 120 18.29 18.92 -3.53
CA HIS A 120 18.01 19.41 -2.20
C HIS A 120 16.85 18.60 -1.58
N PRO A 121 16.96 18.11 -0.33
CA PRO A 121 15.99 17.20 0.28
C PRO A 121 14.54 17.71 0.24
N ALA A 122 14.35 19.03 0.35
CA ALA A 122 13.03 19.66 0.25
C ALA A 122 12.40 19.52 -1.15
N ILE A 123 13.20 19.66 -2.22
CA ILE A 123 12.72 19.55 -3.61
C ILE A 123 12.35 18.09 -3.89
N SER A 124 13.22 17.16 -3.49
CA SER A 124 12.96 15.72 -3.64
C SER A 124 11.71 15.27 -2.88
N ARG A 125 11.47 15.83 -1.68
CA ARG A 125 10.26 15.59 -0.90
C ARG A 125 9.02 16.12 -1.60
N VAL A 126 9.02 17.38 -2.06
CA VAL A 126 7.87 17.95 -2.77
C VAL A 126 7.55 17.16 -4.04
N LEU A 127 8.56 16.76 -4.80
CA LEU A 127 8.37 15.92 -5.98
C LEU A 127 7.80 14.54 -5.63
N THR A 128 8.32 13.89 -4.60
CA THR A 128 7.86 12.55 -4.17
C THR A 128 6.41 12.61 -3.68
N ILE A 129 6.11 13.53 -2.78
CA ILE A 129 4.75 13.69 -2.24
C ILE A 129 3.78 14.15 -3.33
N GLY A 130 4.18 15.11 -4.18
CA GLY A 130 3.37 15.57 -5.30
C GLY A 130 3.04 14.44 -6.27
N PHE A 131 4.04 13.65 -6.66
CA PHE A 131 3.84 12.46 -7.49
C PHE A 131 2.86 11.48 -6.83
N MET A 132 3.08 11.13 -5.56
CA MET A 132 2.20 10.23 -4.79
C MET A 132 0.75 10.73 -4.73
N MET A 133 0.54 12.04 -4.49
CA MET A 133 -0.79 12.64 -4.41
C MET A 133 -1.50 12.65 -5.76
N ILE A 134 -0.78 12.96 -6.84
CA ILE A 134 -1.35 12.98 -8.20
C ILE A 134 -1.71 11.57 -8.65
N THR A 135 -0.78 10.61 -8.51
CA THR A 135 -1.04 9.23 -8.93
C THR A 135 -2.09 8.57 -8.05
N GLY A 136 -2.08 8.84 -6.74
CA GLY A 136 -3.08 8.33 -5.81
C GLY A 136 -4.48 8.85 -6.14
N SER A 137 -4.62 10.16 -6.35
CA SER A 137 -5.91 10.78 -6.71
C SER A 137 -6.45 10.32 -8.07
N ARG A 138 -5.58 9.92 -9.01
CA ARG A 138 -5.96 9.51 -10.36
C ARG A 138 -6.20 8.02 -10.55
N LEU A 139 -5.49 7.15 -9.83
CA LEU A 139 -5.54 5.70 -10.08
C LEU A 139 -6.02 4.90 -8.86
N PHE A 140 -5.86 5.45 -7.66
CA PHE A 140 -6.23 4.73 -6.42
C PHE A 140 -7.60 5.18 -5.90
N PHE A 141 -7.77 6.48 -5.66
CA PHE A 141 -9.00 7.03 -5.08
C PHE A 141 -10.24 6.96 -5.98
N PRO A 142 -10.18 7.04 -7.33
CA PRO A 142 -11.39 7.04 -8.15
C PRO A 142 -12.22 5.78 -8.00
N GLN A 143 -11.60 4.63 -7.72
CA GLN A 143 -12.32 3.39 -7.47
C GLN A 143 -13.10 3.43 -6.15
N ILE A 144 -12.53 4.04 -5.10
CA ILE A 144 -13.20 4.25 -3.81
C ILE A 144 -14.35 5.25 -3.97
N ILE A 145 -14.11 6.35 -4.69
CA ILE A 145 -15.09 7.43 -4.86
C ILE A 145 -16.23 7.01 -5.79
N ARG A 146 -15.95 6.31 -6.91
CA ARG A 146 -16.98 5.88 -7.88
C ARG A 146 -17.97 4.86 -7.31
N TYR A 147 -17.51 4.03 -6.38
CA TYR A 147 -18.35 2.99 -5.79
C TYR A 147 -18.97 3.38 -4.44
N CYS A 148 -18.81 4.64 -4.03
CA CYS A 148 -19.48 5.27 -2.90
C CYS A 148 -19.58 4.31 -1.70
N VAL A 149 -18.43 4.07 -1.08
CA VAL A 149 -18.30 3.43 0.24
C VAL A 149 -19.28 4.05 1.25
N ASP A 150 -19.75 5.28 1.05
CA ASP A 150 -20.73 5.91 1.92
C ASP A 150 -22.12 5.26 1.82
N GLU A 151 -22.80 5.19 0.67
CA GLU A 151 -24.22 4.76 0.68
C GLU A 151 -24.40 3.29 1.05
N ARG A 152 -23.57 2.38 0.53
CA ARG A 152 -23.74 0.94 0.79
C ARG A 152 -23.27 0.55 2.18
N MET A 153 -22.15 1.12 2.66
CA MET A 153 -21.65 0.84 4.01
C MET A 153 -22.49 1.53 5.08
N ILE A 154 -23.02 2.74 4.83
CA ILE A 154 -24.01 3.38 5.71
C ILE A 154 -25.29 2.55 5.75
N GLN A 155 -25.77 2.02 4.61
CA GLN A 155 -26.95 1.14 4.59
C GLN A 155 -26.72 -0.15 5.37
N GLU A 156 -25.56 -0.81 5.23
CA GLU A 156 -25.27 -2.03 5.99
C GLU A 156 -25.05 -1.76 7.48
N CYS A 157 -24.38 -0.65 7.84
CA CYS A 157 -24.25 -0.21 9.23
C CYS A 157 -25.62 0.17 9.83
N ASP A 158 -26.50 0.84 9.08
CA ASP A 158 -27.85 1.16 9.52
C ASP A 158 -28.69 -0.11 9.69
N HIS A 159 -28.58 -1.08 8.78
CA HIS A 159 -29.25 -2.38 8.92
C HIS A 159 -28.77 -3.15 10.16
N LEU A 160 -27.45 -3.23 10.40
CA LEU A 160 -26.88 -3.85 11.59
C LEU A 160 -27.31 -3.11 12.87
N PHE A 161 -27.28 -1.78 12.85
CA PHE A 161 -27.70 -0.96 13.99
C PHE A 161 -29.19 -1.17 14.32
N ARG A 162 -30.06 -1.21 13.30
CA ARG A 162 -31.48 -1.54 13.46
C ARG A 162 -31.67 -2.96 13.98
N PHE A 163 -30.97 -3.94 13.41
CA PHE A 163 -31.07 -5.33 13.87
C PHE A 163 -30.63 -5.49 15.33
N VAL A 164 -29.54 -4.84 15.75
CA VAL A 164 -29.08 -4.85 17.14
C VAL A 164 -30.09 -4.13 18.04
N ARG A 165 -30.56 -2.94 17.66
CA ARG A 165 -31.57 -2.19 18.42
C ARG A 165 -32.86 -3.00 18.60
N ASP A 166 -33.30 -3.70 17.56
CA ASP A 166 -34.57 -4.43 17.56
C ASP A 166 -34.44 -5.78 18.32
N ASN A 167 -33.23 -6.35 18.45
CA ASN A 167 -32.97 -7.56 19.24
C ASN A 167 -32.49 -7.29 20.68
N ASP A 168 -31.91 -6.13 20.99
CA ASP A 168 -31.46 -5.74 22.34
C ASP A 168 -32.55 -5.02 23.16
N LEU A 169 -33.75 -4.82 22.61
CA LEU A 169 -34.90 -4.25 23.34
C LEU A 169 -36.02 -5.25 23.65
N PRO A 170 -35.84 -6.17 24.63
CA PRO A 170 -36.97 -6.71 25.40
C PRO A 170 -37.20 -6.02 26.75
N CYS A 171 -36.42 -5.00 27.16
CA CYS A 171 -36.43 -4.57 28.58
C CYS A 171 -36.80 -3.11 28.91
N PHE A 172 -37.14 -2.25 27.94
CA PHE A 172 -37.59 -0.88 28.26
C PHE A 172 -38.86 -0.50 27.50
N ARG A 173 -39.98 -1.09 27.93
CA ARG A 173 -41.31 -0.53 27.70
C ARG A 173 -42.18 -0.83 28.93
N THR A 174 -42.15 0.09 29.89
CA THR A 174 -43.24 0.35 30.85
C THR A 174 -43.69 1.78 30.66
#